data_AF-Q7UXE9-F1
#
_entry.id   AF-Q7UXE9-F1
#
_cell.length_a   1.000
_cell.length_b   1.000
_cell.length_c   1.000
_cell.angle_alpha   90.00
_cell.angle_beta   90.00
_cell.angle_gamma   90.00
#
_symmetry.space_group_name_H-M   'P 1'
#
loop_
_entity.id
_entity.type
_entity.pdbx_description
1 polymer ?
#
loop_
_entity_poly.entity_id
_entity_poly.type
_entity_poly.pdbx_seq_one_letter_code
_entity_poly.pdbx_strand_id
1 'polypeptide(L)'
;MNSASPVSSYPASSTSASSVVVPPASRTATEKFQSGPRFETTVVTKHEQSVVTAPPCVRDTVSVWDVPFDRLDMWGSVDAIDRLIAARTPQYVITANLNYCMLHHRSPQLQQITHRAALVLADGQPIVARSKLTDRPLPERVAGSELIVHLCGRAAQRGHRVYFLGGEAGVAEKASKRLKAMYPGLQIAGCESPPFRKLTAEEQAAQDARIRDAGTDLLFVAFGQPKGEQWIAEHAARIGVPVSIQLGASFDFLAGTAKRAPKIFQSIGMEWAYRMLSDPKRLVPRYMSNIGYLFSALTTDWKNTVKSWGMTS
;
A
#
# COMPACT_ATOMS: atom_id res chain seq x y z
N MET A 1 9.68 -66.33 16.69
CA MET A 1 8.25 -66.70 16.72
C MET A 1 7.51 -65.60 15.99
N ASN A 2 7.44 -65.71 14.65
CA ASN A 2 6.24 -66.06 13.86
C ASN A 2 5.15 -64.98 13.98
N SER A 3 4.57 -64.39 12.94
CA SER A 3 4.52 -64.68 11.49
C SER A 3 3.72 -63.53 10.84
N ALA A 4 4.20 -62.91 9.76
CA ALA A 4 3.73 -63.09 8.37
C ALA A 4 2.79 -61.99 7.84
N SER A 5 3.27 -61.30 6.79
CA SER A 5 2.49 -60.58 5.77
C SER A 5 1.75 -61.56 4.83
N PRO A 6 0.83 -61.07 3.97
CA PRO A 6 1.17 -60.78 2.54
C PRO A 6 0.42 -59.52 2.00
N VAL A 7 0.99 -58.64 1.16
CA VAL A 7 1.25 -58.67 -0.32
C VAL A 7 0.05 -59.01 -1.21
N SER A 8 -0.31 -58.06 -2.12
CA SER A 8 -0.75 -58.18 -3.54
C SER A 8 -1.80 -57.09 -3.87
N SER A 9 -1.97 -56.49 -5.03
CA SER A 9 -1.23 -56.24 -6.28
C SER A 9 -2.17 -55.37 -7.16
N TYR A 10 -1.61 -54.55 -8.06
CA TYR A 10 -2.32 -53.69 -9.03
C TYR A 10 -3.05 -54.53 -10.12
N PRO A 11 -3.91 -53.91 -10.97
CA PRO A 11 -3.39 -53.40 -12.25
C PRO A 11 -3.96 -52.04 -12.71
N ALA A 12 -3.18 -51.43 -13.60
CA ALA A 12 -3.46 -50.22 -14.37
C ALA A 12 -4.47 -50.47 -15.52
N SER A 13 -5.15 -49.41 -15.97
CA SER A 13 -5.68 -49.35 -17.33
C SER A 13 -5.69 -47.92 -17.86
N SER A 14 -4.94 -47.76 -18.95
CA SER A 14 -4.79 -46.64 -19.87
C SER A 14 -6.04 -46.38 -20.74
N THR A 15 -6.31 -45.12 -21.08
CA THR A 15 -6.90 -44.59 -22.34
C THR A 15 -7.19 -43.11 -22.10
N SER A 16 -7.08 -42.15 -23.01
CA SER A 16 -6.45 -42.02 -24.33
C SER A 16 -6.45 -40.51 -24.60
N ALA A 17 -5.33 -39.96 -25.05
CA ALA A 17 -5.26 -38.60 -25.54
C ALA A 17 -6.11 -38.45 -26.81
N SER A 18 -7.07 -37.53 -26.82
CA SER A 18 -7.71 -37.05 -28.05
C SER A 18 -7.08 -35.73 -28.46
N SER A 19 -6.11 -35.84 -29.35
CA SER A 19 -5.59 -34.76 -30.18
C SER A 19 -6.67 -34.24 -31.12
N VAL A 20 -7.09 -32.99 -30.94
CA VAL A 20 -7.90 -32.27 -31.92
C VAL A 20 -6.98 -31.81 -33.04
N VAL A 21 -7.07 -32.48 -34.19
CA VAL A 21 -6.38 -32.13 -35.43
C VAL A 21 -7.19 -31.02 -36.12
N VAL A 22 -6.55 -29.88 -36.32
CA VAL A 22 -7.02 -28.76 -37.15
C VAL A 22 -6.65 -29.06 -38.62
N PRO A 23 -7.59 -29.05 -39.58
CA PRO A 23 -7.23 -29.14 -40.99
C PRO A 23 -6.88 -27.75 -41.57
N PRO A 24 -5.94 -27.69 -42.54
CA PRO A 24 -5.38 -26.43 -43.04
C PRO A 24 -6.23 -25.78 -44.15
N ALA A 25 -6.03 -24.48 -44.29
CA ALA A 25 -6.60 -23.64 -45.33
C ALA A 25 -6.14 -24.03 -46.75
N SER A 26 -7.07 -24.02 -47.70
CA SER A 26 -6.78 -24.04 -49.14
C SER A 26 -7.41 -22.81 -49.83
N ARG A 27 -6.53 -22.01 -50.43
CA ARG A 27 -6.80 -21.14 -51.60
C ARG A 27 -7.03 -22.07 -52.81
N THR A 28 -7.75 -21.79 -53.90
CA THR A 28 -7.98 -20.58 -54.70
C THR A 28 -8.99 -20.93 -55.82
N ALA A 29 -9.50 -19.90 -56.51
CA ALA A 29 -10.02 -19.85 -57.89
C ALA A 29 -11.57 -19.72 -58.02
N THR A 30 -12.07 -18.50 -58.22
CA THR A 30 -12.43 -17.80 -59.49
C THR A 30 -13.79 -18.23 -60.04
N GLU A 31 -14.79 -17.35 -59.94
CA GLU A 31 -15.74 -17.13 -61.03
C GLU A 31 -16.47 -15.78 -60.87
N LYS A 32 -16.54 -15.05 -61.98
CA LYS A 32 -17.17 -13.74 -62.14
C LYS A 32 -18.65 -13.95 -62.48
N PHE A 33 -19.58 -13.27 -61.79
CA PHE A 33 -20.85 -12.87 -62.43
C PHE A 33 -21.53 -11.67 -61.72
N GLN A 34 -21.54 -10.56 -62.45
CA GLN A 34 -22.56 -9.51 -62.62
C GLN A 34 -23.43 -8.97 -61.45
N SER A 35 -23.20 -7.67 -61.17
CA SER A 35 -24.14 -6.56 -60.94
C SER A 35 -25.42 -6.77 -60.09
N GLY A 36 -25.38 -6.20 -58.88
CA GLY A 36 -26.52 -5.84 -58.01
C GLY A 36 -26.09 -4.70 -57.06
N PRO A 37 -27.02 -3.94 -56.45
CA PRO A 37 -26.78 -2.56 -55.98
C PRO A 37 -25.76 -2.49 -54.83
N ARG A 38 -24.95 -1.42 -54.83
CA ARG A 38 -24.00 -1.07 -53.76
C ARG A 38 -24.74 -0.98 -52.42
N PHE A 39 -24.59 -1.98 -51.58
CA PHE A 39 -24.75 -1.84 -50.15
C PHE A 39 -23.40 -1.40 -49.56
N GLU A 40 -23.32 -0.14 -49.13
CA GLU A 40 -22.25 0.31 -48.24
C GLU A 40 -22.28 -0.59 -47.01
N THR A 41 -21.30 -1.50 -46.91
CA THR A 41 -21.06 -2.22 -45.67
C THR A 41 -20.34 -1.26 -44.74
N THR A 42 -21.10 -0.51 -43.96
CA THR A 42 -20.57 0.27 -42.84
C THR A 42 -19.83 -0.69 -41.92
N VAL A 43 -18.50 -0.57 -41.88
CA VAL A 43 -17.68 -1.19 -40.86
C VAL A 43 -18.19 -0.66 -39.52
N VAL A 44 -18.84 -1.53 -38.74
CA VAL A 44 -19.16 -1.24 -37.34
C VAL A 44 -17.83 -1.19 -36.60
N THR A 45 -17.28 0.01 -36.50
CA THR A 45 -16.18 0.30 -35.59
C THR A 45 -16.67 0.02 -34.17
N LYS A 46 -15.97 -0.91 -33.52
CA LYS A 46 -16.15 -1.27 -32.11
C LYS A 46 -16.17 0.02 -31.29
N HIS A 47 -17.35 0.40 -30.78
CA HIS A 47 -17.47 1.53 -29.86
C HIS A 47 -16.53 1.26 -28.68
N GLU A 48 -15.42 2.00 -28.63
CA GLU A 48 -14.69 2.23 -27.39
C GLU A 48 -15.69 2.82 -26.41
N GLN A 49 -16.09 2.00 -25.44
CA GLN A 49 -16.77 2.48 -24.26
C GLN A 49 -15.79 3.40 -23.54
N SER A 50 -15.92 4.69 -23.82
CA SER A 50 -15.36 5.76 -23.02
C SER A 50 -15.92 5.58 -21.62
N VAL A 51 -15.06 5.11 -20.70
CA VAL A 51 -15.35 5.12 -19.27
C VAL A 51 -15.60 6.58 -18.91
N VAL A 52 -16.87 6.94 -18.73
CA VAL A 52 -17.25 8.23 -18.15
C VAL A 52 -16.73 8.20 -16.72
N THR A 53 -15.51 8.70 -16.56
CA THR A 53 -14.92 8.92 -15.25
C THR A 53 -15.68 10.08 -14.63
N ALA A 54 -16.34 9.82 -13.50
CA ALA A 54 -16.84 10.90 -12.66
C ALA A 54 -15.71 11.91 -12.43
N PRO A 55 -15.98 13.22 -12.42
CA PRO A 55 -14.93 14.21 -12.14
C PRO A 55 -14.23 13.81 -10.84
N PRO A 56 -12.89 13.83 -10.79
CA PRO A 56 -12.18 13.42 -9.58
C PRO A 56 -12.68 14.30 -8.44
N CYS A 57 -13.23 13.67 -7.40
CA CYS A 57 -13.55 14.35 -6.16
C CYS A 57 -12.30 15.09 -5.71
N VAL A 58 -12.33 16.42 -5.74
CA VAL A 58 -11.17 17.25 -5.40
C VAL A 58 -10.86 16.95 -3.94
N ARG A 59 -9.71 16.29 -3.70
CA ARG A 59 -9.26 15.96 -2.35
C ARG A 59 -9.04 17.26 -1.56
N ASP A 60 -9.66 17.38 -0.39
CA ASP A 60 -9.35 18.49 0.53
C ASP A 60 -7.97 18.25 1.14
N THR A 61 -6.98 18.96 0.60
CA THR A 61 -5.57 18.77 0.93
C THR A 61 -4.92 20.07 1.38
N VAL A 62 -3.84 19.93 2.14
CA VAL A 62 -2.91 21.01 2.48
C VAL A 62 -1.50 20.59 2.12
N SER A 63 -0.78 21.45 1.40
CA SER A 63 0.62 21.22 1.07
C SER A 63 1.50 21.55 2.26
N VAL A 64 2.30 20.58 2.71
CA VAL A 64 3.36 20.79 3.71
C VAL A 64 4.65 20.20 3.15
N TRP A 65 5.65 21.05 2.93
CA TRP A 65 6.93 20.70 2.29
C TRP A 65 6.75 19.90 0.99
N ASP A 66 5.91 20.44 0.11
CA ASP A 66 5.56 19.89 -1.21
C ASP A 66 4.80 18.56 -1.20
N VAL A 67 4.41 18.05 -0.02
CA VAL A 67 3.58 16.85 0.10
C VAL A 67 2.11 17.26 0.29
N PRO A 68 1.18 16.77 -0.55
CA PRO A 68 -0.24 17.09 -0.46
C PRO A 68 -0.95 16.18 0.56
N PHE A 69 -0.98 16.60 1.83
CA PHE A 69 -1.63 15.83 2.89
C PHE A 69 -3.15 16.02 2.85
N ASP A 70 -3.92 14.93 2.98
CA ASP A 70 -5.38 15.03 3.17
C ASP A 70 -5.70 15.55 4.56
N ARG A 71 -6.68 16.46 4.62
CA ARG A 71 -7.15 17.07 5.87
C ARG A 71 -8.12 16.15 6.60
N LEU A 72 -7.61 15.00 7.04
CA LEU A 72 -8.37 13.99 7.77
C LEU A 72 -7.83 13.81 9.18
N ASP A 73 -8.74 13.60 10.13
CA ASP A 73 -8.42 13.06 11.43
C ASP A 73 -8.35 11.52 11.36
N MET A 74 -8.06 10.85 12.47
CA MET A 74 -7.90 9.41 12.57
C MET A 74 -9.17 8.67 12.13
N TRP A 75 -10.33 9.10 12.61
CA TRP A 75 -11.60 8.44 12.29
C TRP A 75 -12.06 8.73 10.87
N GLY A 76 -11.89 9.95 10.39
CA GLY A 76 -12.09 10.33 9.00
C GLY A 76 -11.16 9.57 8.05
N SER A 77 -9.94 9.27 8.49
CA SER A 77 -9.00 8.41 7.74
C SER A 77 -9.49 6.97 7.68
N VAL A 78 -9.95 6.40 8.80
CA VAL A 78 -10.54 5.05 8.85
C VAL A 78 -11.79 4.96 7.96
N ASP A 79 -12.67 5.96 8.01
CA ASP A 79 -13.87 6.01 7.18
C ASP A 79 -13.55 6.17 5.70
N ALA A 80 -12.57 7.01 5.36
CA ALA A 80 -12.11 7.17 3.99
C ALA A 80 -11.54 5.84 3.46
N ILE A 81 -10.70 5.17 4.23
CA ILE A 81 -10.14 3.86 3.87
C ILE A 81 -11.24 2.80 3.73
N ASP A 82 -12.22 2.76 4.61
CA ASP A 82 -13.36 1.83 4.51
C ASP A 82 -14.15 2.04 3.20
N ARG A 83 -14.32 3.32 2.78
CA ARG A 83 -14.92 3.64 1.47
C ARG A 83 -14.04 3.19 0.30
N LEU A 84 -12.71 3.35 0.40
CA LEU A 84 -11.79 2.87 -0.64
C LEU A 84 -11.83 1.35 -0.77
N ILE A 85 -11.89 0.64 0.36
CA ILE A 85 -12.07 -0.81 0.42
C ILE A 85 -13.37 -1.17 -0.32
N ALA A 86 -14.51 -0.55 0.02
CA ALA A 86 -15.81 -0.80 -0.60
C ALA A 86 -15.85 -0.50 -2.11
N ALA A 87 -15.04 0.43 -2.62
CA ALA A 87 -14.95 0.73 -4.04
C ALA A 87 -14.29 -0.40 -4.87
N ARG A 88 -13.62 -1.37 -4.22
CA ARG A 88 -12.98 -2.55 -4.84
C ARG A 88 -11.99 -2.23 -5.97
N THR A 89 -11.54 -0.98 -6.07
CA THR A 89 -10.53 -0.55 -7.04
C THR A 89 -9.19 -0.52 -6.32
N PRO A 90 -8.13 -1.17 -6.84
CA PRO A 90 -6.84 -1.21 -6.17
C PRO A 90 -6.25 0.19 -5.98
N GLN A 91 -6.05 0.55 -4.72
CA GLN A 91 -5.51 1.84 -4.31
C GLN A 91 -4.52 1.67 -3.16
N TYR A 92 -3.77 2.73 -2.88
CA TYR A 92 -2.86 2.76 -1.75
C TYR A 92 -2.91 4.08 -0.99
N VAL A 93 -2.59 3.96 0.30
CA VAL A 93 -2.54 5.06 1.25
C VAL A 93 -1.13 5.19 1.80
N ILE A 94 -0.67 6.43 1.89
CA ILE A 94 0.65 6.77 2.41
C ILE A 94 0.47 7.40 3.79
N THR A 95 1.19 6.90 4.79
CA THR A 95 1.36 7.59 6.08
C THR A 95 2.70 8.32 6.06
N ALA A 96 2.67 9.60 5.72
CA ALA A 96 3.86 10.40 5.52
C ALA A 96 4.30 11.07 6.83
N ASN A 97 5.53 10.78 7.23
CA ASN A 97 6.22 11.43 8.35
C ASN A 97 7.33 12.37 7.82
N LEU A 98 8.08 13.03 8.71
CA LEU A 98 9.15 13.95 8.30
C LEU A 98 10.22 13.29 7.40
N ASN A 99 10.56 12.02 7.66
CA ASN A 99 11.49 11.28 6.82
C ASN A 99 10.93 11.07 5.41
N TYR A 100 9.62 10.82 5.30
CA TYR A 100 8.94 10.73 4.02
C TYR A 100 9.01 12.05 3.25
N CYS A 101 8.72 13.19 3.88
CA CYS A 101 8.84 14.52 3.25
C CYS A 101 10.26 14.78 2.72
N MET A 102 11.30 14.44 3.50
CA MET A 102 12.69 14.55 3.06
C MET A 102 12.97 13.67 1.83
N LEU A 103 12.55 12.40 1.86
CA LEU A 103 12.74 11.48 0.74
C LEU A 103 11.96 11.93 -0.51
N HIS A 104 10.75 12.44 -0.32
CA HIS A 104 9.88 12.97 -1.36
C HIS A 104 10.52 14.16 -2.06
N HIS A 105 11.06 15.11 -1.29
CA HIS A 105 11.77 16.25 -1.83
C HIS A 105 12.98 15.86 -2.69
N ARG A 106 13.66 14.75 -2.34
CA ARG A 106 14.87 14.28 -3.04
C ARG A 106 14.61 13.32 -4.21
N SER A 107 13.39 12.80 -4.37
CA SER A 107 13.11 11.70 -5.30
C SER A 107 11.90 12.00 -6.19
N PRO A 108 12.11 12.28 -7.50
CA PRO A 108 11.02 12.43 -8.46
C PRO A 108 10.11 11.20 -8.54
N GLN A 109 10.68 10.00 -8.38
CA GLN A 109 9.91 8.76 -8.34
C GLN A 109 8.93 8.75 -7.15
N LEU A 110 9.38 9.18 -5.96
CA LEU A 110 8.51 9.21 -4.78
C LEU A 110 7.44 10.32 -4.89
N GLN A 111 7.73 11.41 -5.58
CA GLN A 111 6.74 12.45 -5.93
C GLN A 111 5.63 11.87 -6.79
N GLN A 112 5.98 11.12 -7.84
CA GLN A 112 4.99 10.45 -8.69
C GLN A 112 4.13 9.44 -7.92
N ILE A 113 4.76 8.66 -7.02
CA ILE A 113 4.03 7.73 -6.13
C ILE A 113 3.06 8.51 -5.23
N THR A 114 3.51 9.62 -4.65
CA THR A 114 2.68 10.45 -3.76
C THR A 114 1.48 11.04 -4.50
N HIS A 115 1.69 11.56 -5.71
CA HIS A 115 0.61 12.12 -6.52
C HIS A 115 -0.45 11.09 -6.94
N ARG A 116 -0.07 9.81 -7.05
CA ARG A 116 -0.99 8.73 -7.45
C ARG A 116 -1.64 8.03 -6.26
N ALA A 117 -1.22 8.32 -5.03
CA ALA A 117 -1.82 7.76 -3.84
C ALA A 117 -3.25 8.25 -3.67
N ALA A 118 -4.14 7.38 -3.17
CA ALA A 118 -5.52 7.75 -2.90
C ALA A 118 -5.64 8.68 -1.69
N LEU A 119 -4.80 8.45 -0.68
CA LEU A 119 -4.69 9.28 0.52
C LEU A 119 -3.23 9.42 0.95
N VAL A 120 -2.89 10.56 1.52
CA VAL A 120 -1.61 10.91 2.14
C VAL A 120 -1.91 11.48 3.53
N LEU A 121 -1.69 10.67 4.55
CA LEU A 121 -2.03 10.95 5.95
C LEU A 121 -0.81 11.47 6.71
N ALA A 122 -1.02 12.40 7.63
CA ALA A 122 0.04 13.04 8.39
C ALA A 122 0.48 12.22 9.62
N ASP A 123 1.58 11.47 9.50
CA ASP A 123 2.17 10.63 10.55
C ASP A 123 3.32 11.36 11.27
N GLY A 124 3.09 12.59 11.73
CA GLY A 124 4.08 13.33 12.49
C GLY A 124 3.62 14.68 13.02
N GLN A 125 3.90 14.95 14.30
CA GLN A 125 3.59 16.26 14.91
C GLN A 125 4.24 17.46 14.19
N PRO A 126 5.50 17.39 13.69
CA PRO A 126 6.09 18.50 12.96
C PRO A 126 5.27 18.92 11.72
N ILE A 127 4.66 17.95 11.03
CA ILE A 127 3.83 18.19 9.85
C ILE A 127 2.55 18.93 10.27
N VAL A 128 1.87 18.43 11.31
CA VAL A 128 0.65 19.06 11.84
C VAL A 128 0.96 20.47 12.34
N ALA A 129 2.04 20.67 13.10
CA ALA A 129 2.47 21.98 13.58
C ALA A 129 2.75 22.95 12.43
N ARG A 130 3.45 22.50 11.38
CA ARG A 130 3.73 23.31 10.19
C ARG A 130 2.47 23.67 9.40
N SER A 131 1.48 22.77 9.36
CA SER A 131 0.20 23.04 8.70
C SER A 131 -0.60 24.15 9.39
N LYS A 132 -0.38 24.42 10.69
CA LYS A 132 -1.03 25.52 11.42
C LYS A 132 -0.63 26.91 10.93
N LEU A 133 0.44 27.00 10.13
CA LEU A 133 0.87 28.24 9.49
C LEU A 133 0.18 28.46 8.12
N THR A 134 -0.75 27.59 7.74
CA THR A 134 -1.58 27.77 6.54
C THR A 134 -3.02 28.05 6.95
N ASP A 135 -3.82 28.59 6.03
CA ASP A 135 -5.23 28.90 6.29
C ASP A 135 -6.11 27.64 6.43
N ARG A 136 -5.54 26.47 6.12
CA ARG A 136 -6.23 25.17 6.11
C ARG A 136 -5.38 24.11 6.81
N PRO A 137 -5.27 24.17 8.15
CA PRO A 137 -4.44 23.24 8.87
C PRO A 137 -4.97 21.81 8.82
N LEU A 138 -4.06 20.86 9.05
CA LEU A 138 -4.42 19.48 9.35
C LEU A 138 -5.12 19.42 10.72
N PRO A 139 -6.21 18.65 10.84
CA PRO A 139 -6.97 18.59 12.09
C PRO A 139 -6.16 17.91 13.20
N GLU A 140 -5.46 16.81 12.89
CA GLU A 140 -4.63 16.09 13.85
C GLU A 140 -3.55 15.22 13.19
N ARG A 141 -2.75 14.56 14.03
CA ARG A 141 -1.76 13.58 13.62
C ARG A 141 -2.43 12.20 13.50
N VAL A 142 -2.28 11.57 12.33
CA VAL A 142 -2.75 10.20 12.08
C VAL A 142 -1.58 9.24 12.18
N ALA A 143 -1.35 8.70 13.38
CA ALA A 143 -0.23 7.81 13.64
C ALA A 143 -0.41 6.45 12.97
N GLY A 144 0.56 5.99 12.17
CA GLY A 144 0.46 4.67 11.52
C GLY A 144 0.29 3.50 12.51
N SER A 145 0.88 3.62 13.70
CA SER A 145 0.83 2.63 14.79
C SER A 145 -0.51 2.58 15.54
N GLU A 146 -1.34 3.60 15.40
CA GLU A 146 -2.71 3.67 15.92
C GLU A 146 -3.71 3.33 14.80
N LEU A 147 -3.47 3.84 13.59
CA LEU A 147 -4.27 3.59 12.39
C LEU A 147 -4.46 2.10 12.12
N ILE A 148 -3.40 1.29 12.20
CA ILE A 148 -3.48 -0.16 12.05
C ILE A 148 -4.46 -0.82 13.03
N VAL A 149 -4.51 -0.35 14.28
CA VAL A 149 -5.39 -0.89 15.32
C VAL A 149 -6.83 -0.55 14.99
N HIS A 150 -7.11 0.71 14.65
CA HIS A 150 -8.46 1.16 14.32
C HIS A 150 -8.99 0.55 13.03
N LEU A 151 -8.15 0.40 12.00
CA LEU A 151 -8.50 -0.30 10.76
C LEU A 151 -8.80 -1.77 10.99
N CYS A 152 -8.03 -2.47 11.84
CA CYS A 152 -8.35 -3.85 12.21
C CYS A 152 -9.67 -3.95 13.00
N GLY A 153 -9.95 -2.99 13.89
CA GLY A 153 -11.25 -2.90 14.55
C GLY A 153 -12.41 -2.73 13.56
N ARG A 154 -12.24 -1.84 12.56
CA ARG A 154 -13.21 -1.65 11.48
C ARG A 154 -13.36 -2.90 10.61
N ALA A 155 -12.24 -3.55 10.27
CA ALA A 155 -12.23 -4.79 9.49
C ALA A 155 -12.99 -5.91 10.20
N ALA A 156 -12.81 -6.07 11.51
CA ALA A 156 -13.55 -7.05 12.31
C ALA A 156 -15.06 -6.79 12.31
N GLN A 157 -15.49 -5.53 12.29
CA GLN A 157 -16.91 -5.14 12.23
C GLN A 157 -17.51 -5.34 10.83
N ARG A 158 -16.73 -5.07 9.78
CA ARG A 158 -17.17 -5.12 8.38
C ARG A 158 -16.98 -6.48 7.71
N GLY A 159 -16.22 -7.38 8.33
CA GLY A 159 -15.84 -8.67 7.75
C GLY A 159 -14.72 -8.58 6.72
N HIS A 160 -13.95 -7.48 6.69
CA HIS A 160 -12.83 -7.31 5.77
C HIS A 160 -11.68 -8.26 6.13
N ARG A 161 -11.04 -8.83 5.11
CA ARG A 161 -9.91 -9.77 5.23
C ARG A 161 -8.59 -9.01 5.17
N VAL A 162 -7.79 -9.14 6.22
CA VAL A 162 -6.52 -8.39 6.39
C VAL A 162 -5.32 -9.29 6.15
N TYR A 163 -4.36 -8.81 5.36
CA TYR A 163 -3.09 -9.50 5.09
C TYR A 163 -1.90 -8.70 5.60
N PHE A 164 -0.93 -9.39 6.22
CA PHE A 164 0.28 -8.78 6.76
C PHE A 164 1.52 -9.25 5.99
N LEU A 165 2.24 -8.31 5.38
CA LEU A 165 3.40 -8.59 4.56
C LEU A 165 4.64 -7.84 5.08
N GLY A 166 5.70 -8.59 5.40
CA GLY A 166 6.98 -8.05 5.84
C GLY A 166 7.16 -7.96 7.35
N GLY A 167 8.22 -7.25 7.76
CA GLY A 167 8.79 -7.38 9.10
C GLY A 167 9.80 -8.53 9.19
N GLU A 168 10.45 -8.67 10.35
CA GLU A 168 11.28 -9.84 10.63
C GLU A 168 10.43 -11.10 10.77
N ALA A 169 11.04 -12.27 10.58
CA ALA A 169 10.36 -13.56 10.72
C ALA A 169 9.63 -13.67 12.07
N GLY A 170 8.33 -13.95 12.02
CA GLY A 170 7.49 -14.07 13.23
C GLY A 170 6.87 -12.76 13.71
N VAL A 171 7.25 -11.59 13.18
CA VAL A 171 6.68 -10.30 13.58
C VAL A 171 5.24 -10.16 13.08
N ALA A 172 5.00 -10.43 11.79
CA ALA A 172 3.66 -10.36 11.20
C ALA A 172 2.68 -11.31 11.92
N GLU A 173 3.12 -12.53 12.25
CA GLU A 173 2.32 -13.54 12.94
C GLU A 173 2.04 -13.16 14.39
N LYS A 174 3.01 -12.55 15.10
CA LYS A 174 2.78 -12.04 16.47
C LYS A 174 1.83 -10.85 16.47
N ALA A 175 1.98 -9.93 15.52
CA ALA A 175 1.11 -8.78 15.37
C ALA A 175 -0.34 -9.22 15.07
N SER A 176 -0.53 -10.15 14.13
CA SER A 176 -1.87 -10.66 13.78
C SER A 176 -2.54 -11.41 14.93
N LYS A 177 -1.79 -12.23 15.70
CA LYS A 177 -2.32 -12.88 16.91
C LYS A 177 -2.80 -11.89 17.95
N ARG A 178 -2.04 -10.83 18.21
CA ARG A 178 -2.43 -9.78 19.17
C ARG A 178 -3.63 -8.98 18.69
N LEU A 179 -3.68 -8.62 17.40
CA LEU A 179 -4.83 -7.94 16.83
C LEU A 179 -6.09 -8.82 16.87
N LYS A 180 -5.97 -10.12 16.62
CA LYS A 180 -7.09 -11.06 16.72
C LYS A 180 -7.55 -11.28 18.16
N ALA A 181 -6.65 -11.20 19.14
CA ALA A 181 -7.02 -11.22 20.55
C ALA A 181 -7.78 -9.94 20.96
N MET A 182 -7.41 -8.78 20.42
CA MET A 182 -8.13 -7.51 20.64
C MET A 182 -9.47 -7.48 19.90
N TYR A 183 -9.54 -8.10 18.72
CA TYR A 183 -10.72 -8.11 17.86
C TYR A 183 -11.03 -9.55 17.40
N PRO A 184 -11.80 -10.34 18.17
CA PRO A 184 -12.08 -11.75 17.86
C PRO A 184 -12.72 -12.00 16.48
N GLY A 185 -13.48 -11.02 15.95
CA GLY A 185 -14.08 -11.08 14.61
C GLY A 185 -13.13 -10.75 13.46
N LEU A 186 -11.87 -10.40 13.74
CA LEU A 186 -10.89 -10.05 12.72
C LEU A 186 -10.51 -11.25 11.84
N GLN A 187 -10.69 -11.11 10.53
CA GLN A 187 -10.29 -12.11 9.55
C GLN A 187 -8.87 -11.83 9.05
N ILE A 188 -7.96 -12.76 9.32
CA ILE A 188 -6.58 -12.71 8.83
C ILE A 188 -6.50 -13.57 7.57
N ALA A 189 -6.31 -12.93 6.42
CA ALA A 189 -6.16 -13.58 5.12
C ALA A 189 -4.83 -14.31 4.98
N GLY A 190 -3.77 -13.74 5.58
CA GLY A 190 -2.44 -14.32 5.59
C GLY A 190 -1.43 -13.44 6.31
N CYS A 191 -0.29 -14.04 6.62
CA CYS A 191 0.89 -13.38 7.17
C CYS A 191 2.12 -13.97 6.49
N GLU A 192 3.00 -13.13 5.96
CA GLU A 192 4.27 -13.61 5.42
C GLU A 192 5.40 -12.60 5.66
N SER A 193 6.61 -13.11 5.94
CA SER A 193 7.82 -12.31 6.12
C SER A 193 8.83 -12.71 5.03
N PRO A 194 8.87 -12.00 3.89
CA PRO A 194 9.78 -12.33 2.79
C PRO A 194 11.25 -12.20 3.23
N PRO A 195 12.17 -12.96 2.61
CA PRO A 195 13.59 -12.85 2.93
C PRO A 195 14.11 -11.43 2.64
N PHE A 196 15.14 -11.00 3.38
CA PHE A 196 15.80 -9.71 3.21
C PHE A 196 16.72 -9.67 1.98
N ARG A 197 16.17 -10.00 0.81
CA ARG A 197 16.78 -9.92 -0.52
C ARG A 197 15.70 -9.63 -1.56
N LYS A 198 16.11 -9.32 -2.79
CA LYS A 198 15.17 -9.25 -3.90
C LYS A 198 14.61 -10.65 -4.18
N LEU A 199 13.30 -10.75 -4.39
CA LEU A 199 12.66 -11.98 -4.85
C LEU A 199 12.93 -12.18 -6.34
N THR A 200 12.97 -13.44 -6.79
CA THR A 200 12.91 -13.74 -8.23
C THR A 200 11.52 -13.40 -8.77
N ALA A 201 11.38 -13.35 -10.11
CA ALA A 201 10.10 -13.08 -10.73
C ALA A 201 9.05 -14.13 -10.36
N GLU A 202 9.45 -15.39 -10.26
CA GLU A 202 8.60 -16.52 -9.87
C GLU A 202 8.19 -16.42 -8.39
N GLU A 203 9.13 -16.11 -7.50
CA GLU A 203 8.84 -15.91 -6.07
C GLU A 203 7.86 -14.75 -5.85
N GLN A 204 8.06 -13.64 -6.57
CA GLN A 204 7.15 -12.48 -6.50
C GLN A 204 5.77 -12.83 -7.07
N ALA A 205 5.70 -13.50 -8.22
CA ALA A 205 4.42 -13.91 -8.81
C ALA A 205 3.65 -14.86 -7.88
N ALA A 206 4.35 -15.77 -7.21
CA ALA A 206 3.76 -16.67 -6.23
C ALA A 206 3.25 -15.92 -4.98
N GLN A 207 4.00 -14.92 -4.51
CA GLN A 207 3.55 -14.04 -3.42
C GLN A 207 2.29 -13.27 -3.78
N ASP A 208 2.31 -12.60 -4.94
CA ASP A 208 1.16 -11.84 -5.42
C ASP A 208 -0.08 -12.71 -5.57
N ALA A 209 0.09 -13.95 -6.06
CA ALA A 209 -1.00 -14.91 -6.14
C ALA A 209 -1.55 -15.29 -4.75
N ARG A 210 -0.68 -15.59 -3.77
CA ARG A 210 -1.14 -15.88 -2.40
C ARG A 210 -1.94 -14.72 -1.79
N ILE A 211 -1.46 -13.48 -1.95
CA ILE A 211 -2.15 -12.30 -1.40
C ILE A 211 -3.51 -12.11 -2.06
N ARG A 212 -3.60 -12.23 -3.38
CA ARG A 212 -4.83 -12.07 -4.15
C ARG A 212 -5.83 -13.19 -3.87
N ASP A 213 -5.39 -14.44 -3.97
CA ASP A 213 -6.25 -15.63 -3.87
C ASP A 213 -6.74 -15.84 -2.42
N ALA A 214 -6.05 -15.24 -1.43
CA ALA A 214 -6.53 -15.11 -0.07
C ALA A 214 -7.69 -14.12 0.10
N GLY A 215 -8.20 -13.49 -0.97
CA GLY A 215 -9.35 -12.57 -0.94
C GLY A 215 -9.09 -11.34 -0.07
N THR A 216 -7.86 -10.83 -0.08
CA THR A 216 -7.43 -9.73 0.78
C THR A 216 -8.12 -8.42 0.42
N ASP A 217 -8.74 -7.78 1.41
CA ASP A 217 -9.38 -6.46 1.29
C ASP A 217 -8.41 -5.33 1.66
N LEU A 218 -7.57 -5.59 2.66
CA LEU A 218 -6.63 -4.64 3.25
C LEU A 218 -5.26 -5.30 3.43
N LEU A 219 -4.27 -4.81 2.69
CA LEU A 219 -2.89 -5.27 2.76
C LEU A 219 -2.05 -4.27 3.56
N PHE A 220 -1.45 -4.75 4.64
CA PHE A 220 -0.43 -3.99 5.36
C PHE A 220 0.96 -4.47 4.98
N VAL A 221 1.84 -3.52 4.64
CA VAL A 221 3.23 -3.79 4.26
C VAL A 221 4.19 -3.19 5.29
N ALA A 222 5.29 -3.89 5.57
CA ALA A 222 6.32 -3.47 6.52
C ALA A 222 7.74 -3.62 5.96
N PHE A 223 8.03 -3.00 4.81
CA PHE A 223 9.36 -3.05 4.16
C PHE A 223 10.29 -1.86 4.48
N GLY A 224 9.85 -0.95 5.35
CA GLY A 224 10.51 0.34 5.59
C GLY A 224 10.30 1.35 4.45
N GLN A 225 10.54 2.63 4.74
CA GLN A 225 10.39 3.73 3.77
C GLN A 225 11.74 4.02 3.08
N PRO A 226 11.78 4.26 1.76
CA PRO A 226 10.66 4.35 0.81
C PRO A 226 10.31 3.02 0.11
N LYS A 227 11.01 1.92 0.48
CA LYS A 227 10.91 0.62 -0.22
C LYS A 227 9.48 0.07 -0.24
N GLY A 228 8.74 0.23 0.84
CA GLY A 228 7.36 -0.25 0.92
C GLY A 228 6.40 0.53 0.03
N GLU A 229 6.53 1.86 -0.03
CA GLU A 229 5.72 2.68 -0.93
C GLU A 229 6.03 2.38 -2.40
N GLN A 230 7.30 2.18 -2.74
CA GLN A 230 7.72 1.75 -4.08
C GLN A 230 7.15 0.38 -4.43
N TRP A 231 7.30 -0.61 -3.53
CA TRP A 231 6.77 -1.95 -3.75
C TRP A 231 5.25 -1.93 -3.93
N ILE A 232 4.51 -1.20 -3.09
CA ILE A 232 3.05 -1.08 -3.22
C ILE A 232 2.68 -0.44 -4.57
N ALA A 233 3.33 0.67 -4.95
CA ALA A 233 3.03 1.35 -6.20
C ALA A 233 3.27 0.46 -7.44
N GLU A 234 4.27 -0.41 -7.38
CA GLU A 234 4.59 -1.37 -8.45
C GLU A 234 3.65 -2.58 -8.49
N HIS A 235 3.12 -3.02 -7.34
CA HIS A 235 2.42 -4.29 -7.21
C HIS A 235 0.91 -4.17 -7.01
N ALA A 236 0.39 -3.07 -6.45
CA ALA A 236 -1.00 -2.95 -6.02
C ALA A 236 -2.02 -3.26 -7.14
N ALA A 237 -1.79 -2.74 -8.34
CA ALA A 237 -2.66 -2.99 -9.49
C ALA A 237 -2.67 -4.47 -9.93
N ARG A 238 -1.53 -5.16 -9.83
CA ARG A 238 -1.40 -6.58 -10.21
C ARG A 238 -1.97 -7.53 -9.16
N ILE A 239 -1.75 -7.23 -7.88
CA ILE A 239 -2.30 -8.03 -6.78
C ILE A 239 -3.81 -7.84 -6.70
N GLY A 240 -4.31 -6.64 -7.00
CA GLY A 240 -5.75 -6.36 -7.03
C GLY A 240 -6.35 -6.15 -5.63
N VAL A 241 -5.52 -5.96 -4.59
CA VAL A 241 -6.02 -5.63 -3.25
C VAL A 241 -6.62 -4.23 -3.26
N PRO A 242 -7.86 -4.05 -2.77
CA PRO A 242 -8.53 -2.76 -2.77
C PRO A 242 -7.76 -1.66 -2.06
N VAL A 243 -7.18 -1.92 -0.88
CA VAL A 243 -6.31 -0.94 -0.20
C VAL A 243 -5.02 -1.58 0.30
N SER A 244 -3.88 -0.98 -0.08
CA SER A 244 -2.57 -1.31 0.45
C SER A 244 -1.97 -0.15 1.24
N ILE A 245 -1.38 -0.41 2.40
CA ILE A 245 -0.78 0.61 3.27
C ILE A 245 0.57 0.14 3.80
N GLN A 246 1.60 0.97 3.60
CA GLN A 246 2.91 0.76 4.21
C GLN A 246 2.92 1.33 5.62
N LEU A 247 3.13 0.49 6.64
CA LEU A 247 3.12 0.90 8.06
C LEU A 247 4.42 0.58 8.81
N GLY A 248 5.39 -0.06 8.14
CA GLY A 248 6.76 -0.23 8.62
C GLY A 248 6.85 -0.74 10.07
N ALA A 249 7.53 0.01 10.93
CA ALA A 249 7.78 -0.36 12.34
C ALA A 249 6.52 -0.48 13.20
N SER A 250 5.33 -0.12 12.70
CA SER A 250 4.05 -0.38 13.37
C SER A 250 3.86 -1.86 13.70
N PHE A 251 4.41 -2.74 12.86
CA PHE A 251 4.37 -4.18 13.05
C PHE A 251 5.19 -4.59 14.29
N ASP A 252 6.37 -4.01 14.48
CA ASP A 252 7.24 -4.29 15.64
C ASP A 252 6.61 -3.83 16.96
N PHE A 253 5.91 -2.68 16.95
CA PHE A 253 5.17 -2.22 18.13
C PHE A 253 3.99 -3.14 18.47
N LEU A 254 3.27 -3.61 17.45
CA LEU A 254 2.18 -4.56 17.64
C LEU A 254 2.70 -5.91 18.12
N ALA A 255 3.77 -6.44 17.53
CA ALA A 255 4.41 -7.68 17.95
C ALA A 255 5.08 -7.58 19.33
N GLY A 256 5.30 -6.36 19.82
CA GLY A 256 5.96 -6.08 21.11
C GLY A 256 7.44 -6.36 21.12
N THR A 257 8.03 -6.53 19.94
CA THR A 257 9.48 -6.63 19.72
C THR A 257 10.13 -5.26 19.89
N ALA A 258 9.39 -4.17 19.68
CA ALA A 258 9.77 -2.81 20.04
C ALA A 258 8.86 -2.24 21.15
N LYS A 259 9.46 -1.69 22.22
CA LYS A 259 8.71 -0.93 23.23
C LYS A 259 8.32 0.44 22.65
N ARG A 260 7.04 0.79 22.71
CA ARG A 260 6.61 2.18 22.44
C ARG A 260 7.25 3.10 23.49
N ALA A 261 7.56 4.33 23.09
CA ALA A 261 7.97 5.35 24.07
C ALA A 261 6.83 5.56 25.09
N PRO A 262 7.12 5.90 26.36
CA PRO A 262 6.06 6.22 27.32
C PRO A 262 5.13 7.33 26.79
N LYS A 263 3.85 7.35 27.20
CA LYS A 263 2.84 8.30 26.70
C LYS A 263 3.29 9.76 26.79
N ILE A 264 4.04 10.12 27.83
CA ILE A 264 4.62 11.46 28.02
C ILE A 264 5.57 11.82 26.87
N PHE A 265 6.44 10.90 26.46
CA PHE A 265 7.35 11.11 25.33
C PHE A 265 6.59 11.17 23.98
N GLN A 266 5.50 10.42 23.84
CA GLN A 266 4.62 10.52 22.68
C GLN A 266 3.90 11.88 22.63
N SER A 267 3.37 12.34 23.77
CA SER A 267 2.60 13.59 23.86
C SER A 267 3.46 14.84 23.67
N ILE A 268 4.72 14.81 24.12
CA ILE A 268 5.69 15.91 23.87
C ILE A 268 6.42 15.78 22.53
N GLY A 269 6.08 14.78 21.71
CA GLY A 269 6.69 14.56 20.40
C GLY A 269 8.16 14.10 20.43
N MET A 270 8.66 13.63 21.57
CA MET A 270 10.03 13.11 21.77
C MET A 270 10.15 11.58 21.60
N GLU A 271 9.13 10.92 21.05
CA GLU A 271 9.19 9.49 20.75
C GLU A 271 10.40 9.11 19.88
N TRP A 272 10.82 10.02 18.99
CA TRP A 272 12.02 9.83 18.16
C TRP A 272 13.31 9.73 18.99
N ALA A 273 13.44 10.52 20.07
CA ALA A 273 14.62 10.52 20.94
C ALA A 273 14.69 9.23 21.76
N TYR A 274 13.54 8.76 22.27
CA TYR A 274 13.44 7.47 22.95
C TYR A 274 13.79 6.29 22.02
N ARG A 275 13.31 6.32 20.76
CA ARG A 275 13.65 5.28 19.77
C ARG A 275 15.14 5.33 19.41
N MET A 276 15.73 6.51 19.28
CA MET A 276 17.16 6.67 18.99
C MET A 276 18.04 5.99 20.06
N LEU A 277 17.65 6.05 21.33
CA LEU A 277 18.35 5.34 22.40
C LEU A 277 18.20 3.81 22.31
N SER A 278 17.12 3.32 21.69
CA SER A 278 16.83 1.88 21.56
C SER A 278 17.52 1.23 20.36
N ASP A 279 17.72 1.96 19.26
CA ASP A 279 18.38 1.48 18.04
C ASP A 279 19.23 2.60 17.39
N PRO A 280 20.33 3.01 18.02
CA PRO A 280 21.09 4.19 17.62
C PRO A 280 21.76 4.03 16.26
N LYS A 281 22.28 2.84 15.92
CA LYS A 281 23.00 2.60 14.66
C LYS A 281 22.11 2.82 13.44
N ARG A 282 20.85 2.38 13.50
CA ARG A 282 19.90 2.55 12.38
C ARG A 282 19.27 3.94 12.36
N LEU A 283 18.98 4.49 13.54
CA LEU A 283 18.13 5.68 13.65
C LEU A 283 18.90 7.00 13.67
N VAL A 284 20.13 7.04 14.19
CA VAL A 284 20.94 8.26 14.27
C VAL A 284 21.23 8.87 12.89
N PRO A 285 21.72 8.12 11.88
CA PRO A 285 21.98 8.69 10.55
C PRO A 285 20.71 9.25 9.89
N ARG A 286 19.59 8.54 10.09
CA ARG A 286 18.27 8.96 9.61
C ARG A 286 17.83 10.26 10.28
N TYR A 287 17.95 10.36 11.60
CA TYR A 287 17.54 11.56 12.33
C TYR A 287 18.43 12.76 12.03
N MET A 288 19.74 12.60 11.91
CA MET A 288 20.63 13.69 11.49
C MET A 288 20.25 14.25 10.12
N SER A 289 19.94 13.36 9.17
CA SER A 289 19.46 13.76 7.84
C SER A 289 18.12 14.51 7.93
N ASN A 290 17.18 14.00 8.74
CA ASN A 290 15.88 14.64 8.95
C ASN A 290 15.99 16.01 9.63
N ILE A 291 16.90 16.17 10.59
CA ILE A 291 17.15 17.46 11.26
C ILE A 291 17.74 18.46 10.27
N GLY A 292 18.73 18.05 9.47
CA GLY A 292 19.28 18.91 8.42
C GLY A 292 18.24 19.33 7.39
N TYR A 293 17.39 18.40 6.95
CA TYR A 293 16.27 18.71 6.06
C TYR A 293 15.26 19.65 6.73
N LEU A 294 14.84 19.37 7.95
CA LEU A 294 13.88 20.21 8.69
C LEU A 294 14.42 21.63 8.87
N PHE A 295 15.70 21.77 9.22
CA PHE A 295 16.34 23.09 9.33
C PHE A 295 16.34 23.81 7.98
N SER A 296 16.74 23.14 6.89
CA SER A 296 16.68 23.70 5.55
C SER A 296 15.26 24.11 5.15
N ALA A 297 14.26 23.29 5.46
CA ALA A 297 12.87 23.54 5.15
C ALA A 297 12.33 24.74 5.95
N LEU A 298 12.62 24.81 7.26
CA LEU A 298 12.22 25.90 8.13
C LEU A 298 12.91 27.22 7.78
N THR A 299 14.21 27.20 7.42
CA THR A 299 14.89 28.41 6.93
C THR A 299 14.30 28.90 5.60
N THR A 300 13.85 27.99 4.74
CA THR A 300 13.14 28.33 3.51
C THR A 300 11.77 28.91 3.81
N ASP A 301 11.02 28.31 4.73
CA ASP A 301 9.73 28.83 5.21
C ASP A 301 9.87 30.24 5.80
N TRP A 302 10.91 30.46 6.61
CA TRP A 302 11.23 31.77 7.18
C TRP A 302 11.53 32.78 6.08
N LYS A 303 12.41 32.45 5.12
CA LYS A 303 12.72 33.32 3.97
C LYS A 303 11.46 33.67 3.18
N ASN A 304 10.58 32.70 2.93
CA ASN A 304 9.34 32.93 2.20
C ASN A 304 8.35 33.80 2.99
N THR A 305 8.29 33.64 4.31
CA THR A 305 7.48 34.46 5.21
C THR A 305 8.00 35.90 5.28
N VAL A 306 9.32 36.09 5.39
CA VAL A 306 9.93 37.43 5.36
C VAL A 306 9.69 38.11 4.01
N LYS A 307 9.79 37.37 2.90
CA LYS A 307 9.44 37.87 1.56
C LYS A 307 7.97 38.27 1.45
N SER A 308 7.04 37.50 2.03
CA SER A 308 5.61 37.84 1.99
C SER A 308 5.27 39.09 2.81
N TRP A 309 6.12 39.46 3.78
CA TRP A 309 6.01 40.72 4.52
C TRP A 309 6.58 41.95 3.78
N GLY A 310 7.00 41.80 2.51
CA GLY A 310 7.50 42.90 1.69
C GLY A 310 8.90 43.40 2.08
N MET A 311 9.58 42.69 2.99
CA MET A 311 10.96 42.97 3.36
C MET A 311 11.91 42.21 2.43
N THR A 312 12.22 42.79 1.28
CA THR A 312 13.38 42.36 0.50
C THR A 312 14.65 42.93 1.12
N SER A 313 15.52 42.05 1.61
CA SER A 313 16.95 42.33 1.72
C SER A 313 17.60 42.41 0.35
#